data_AF-A0A380DJM6-F1
#
_entry.id   AF-A0A380DJM6-F1
#
_cell.length_a   1.000
_cell.length_b   1.000
_cell.length_c   1.000
_cell.angle_alpha   90.00
_cell.angle_beta   90.00
_cell.angle_gamma   90.00
#
_symmetry.space_group_name_H-M   'P 1'
#
loop_
_entity.id
_entity.type
_entity.pdbx_description
1 polymer ?
#
loop_
_entity_poly.entity_id
_entity_poly.type
_entity_poly.pdbx_seq_one_letter_code
_entity_poly.pdbx_strand_id
1 'polypeptide(L)' 'MIKKYKLYEGSADKGRIVINMKDENKYEIDLSDKLDFERMADVISSEQIKNIEVNLK' A
#
# COMPACT_ATOMS: atom_id res chain seq x y z
N MET A 1 -3.53 4.37 -8.24
CA MET A 1 -2.17 4.87 -8.53
C MET A 1 -1.92 5.00 -10.03
N ILE A 2 -1.87 3.91 -10.80
CA ILE A 2 -1.62 3.91 -12.28
C ILE A 2 -2.45 4.97 -13.03
N LYS A 3 -3.78 4.83 -13.08
CA LYS A 3 -4.67 5.70 -13.89
C LYS A 3 -4.60 7.21 -13.56
N LYS A 4 -4.42 7.57 -12.28
CA LYS A 4 -4.49 8.99 -11.83
C LYS A 4 -3.13 9.64 -11.62
N TYR A 5 -2.12 8.85 -11.24
CA TYR A 5 -0.79 9.33 -10.84
C TYR A 5 0.34 8.72 -11.68
N LYS A 6 0.01 7.95 -12.72
CA LYS A 6 0.96 7.40 -13.70
C LYS A 6 2.09 6.56 -13.06
N LEU A 7 1.77 5.85 -11.98
CA LEU A 7 2.69 4.88 -11.36
C LEU A 7 3.07 3.82 -12.40
N TYR A 8 4.38 3.56 -12.54
CA TYR A 8 5.03 2.70 -13.54
C TYR A 8 5.00 3.23 -14.99
N GLU A 9 4.53 4.46 -15.22
CA GLU A 9 4.47 5.09 -16.54
C GLU A 9 5.47 6.26 -16.67
N GLY A 10 6.57 6.24 -15.92
CA GLY A 10 7.61 7.28 -15.99
C GLY A 10 8.26 7.58 -14.64
N SER A 11 8.14 8.81 -14.17
CA SER A 11 8.90 9.34 -13.02
C SER A 11 8.50 8.78 -11.64
N ALA A 12 7.32 8.15 -11.52
CA ALA A 12 6.91 7.47 -10.31
C ALA A 12 6.98 5.96 -10.57
N ASP A 13 8.07 5.33 -10.14
CA ASP A 13 8.31 3.89 -10.28
C ASP A 13 8.39 3.18 -8.91
N LYS A 14 8.50 3.96 -7.83
CA LYS A 14 8.68 3.48 -6.46
C LYS A 14 7.73 4.16 -5.50
N GLY A 15 7.69 3.61 -4.29
CA GLY A 15 6.89 4.17 -3.22
C GLY A 15 6.41 3.10 -2.27
N ARG A 16 5.47 3.48 -1.42
CA ARG A 16 4.83 2.54 -0.50
C ARG A 16 3.38 2.90 -0.24
N ILE A 17 2.58 1.88 0.04
CA ILE A 17 1.26 1.99 0.64
C ILE A 17 1.38 1.63 2.12
N VAL A 18 0.84 2.47 3.00
CA VAL A 18 0.73 2.21 4.43
C VAL A 18 -0.74 2.19 4.81
N ILE A 19 -1.21 1.06 5.33
CA ILE A 19 -2.55 0.91 5.90
C ILE A 19 -2.41 1.00 7.42
N ASN A 20 -2.85 2.12 7.99
CA ASN A 20 -2.78 2.36 9.42
C ASN A 20 -4.06 1.88 10.11
N MET A 21 -3.91 1.06 11.15
CA MET A 21 -5.02 0.52 11.92
C MET A 21 -5.34 1.42 13.14
N LYS A 22 -6.53 1.25 13.72
CA LYS A 22 -6.97 2.00 14.91
C LYS A 22 -6.20 1.62 16.17
N ASP A 23 -5.70 0.39 16.25
CA ASP A 23 -4.88 -0.16 17.33
C ASP A 23 -3.38 0.16 17.17
N GLU A 24 -3.03 1.11 16.29
CA GLU A 24 -1.66 1.54 15.97
C GLU A 24 -0.81 0.51 15.20
N ASN A 25 -1.33 -0.68 14.92
CA ASN A 25 -0.70 -1.60 13.97
C ASN A 25 -0.72 -1.03 12.54
N LYS A 26 0.18 -1.51 11.69
CA LYS A 26 0.25 -1.08 10.28
C LYS A 26 0.62 -2.23 9.34
N TYR A 27 0.12 -2.13 8.11
CA TYR A 27 0.55 -2.96 6.99
C TYR A 27 1.25 -2.08 5.96
N GLU A 28 2.48 -2.43 5.61
CA GLU A 28 3.30 -1.69 4.65
C GLU A 28 3.52 -2.54 3.39
N ILE A 29 3.28 -1.94 2.22
CA ILE A 29 3.45 -2.58 0.91
C ILE A 29 4.39 -1.71 0.09
N ASP A 30 5.54 -2.27 -0.29
CA ASP A 30 6.47 -1.63 -1.24
C ASP A 30 5.87 -1.69 -2.65
N LEU A 31 5.92 -0.57 -3.37
CA LEU A 31 5.44 -0.47 -4.75
C LEU A 31 6.54 -0.78 -5.77
N SER A 32 7.76 -1.07 -5.36
CA SER A 32 8.85 -1.40 -6.29
C SER A 32 8.66 -2.78 -6.93
N ASP A 33 7.97 -3.69 -6.24
CA ASP A 33 7.71 -5.06 -6.67
C ASP A 33 6.26 -5.48 -6.41
N LYS A 34 5.90 -6.69 -6.84
CA LYS A 34 4.59 -7.28 -6.52
C LYS A 34 4.53 -7.63 -5.02
N LEU A 35 3.34 -7.58 -4.46
CA LEU A 35 3.08 -8.08 -3.11
C LEU A 35 3.50 -9.55 -3.00
N ASP A 36 4.18 -9.90 -1.89
CA ASP A 36 4.55 -11.28 -1.58
C ASP A 36 3.33 -12.19 -1.62
N PHE A 37 3.47 -13.36 -2.26
CA PHE A 37 2.36 -14.30 -2.43
C PHE A 37 1.76 -14.75 -1.10
N GLU A 38 2.58 -14.93 -0.06
CA GLU A 38 2.12 -15.33 1.28
C GLU A 38 1.21 -14.27 1.91
N ARG A 39 1.47 -12.99 1.65
CA ARG A 39 0.70 -11.86 2.18
C ARG A 39 -0.64 -11.66 1.48
N MET A 40 -0.89 -12.34 0.36
CA MET A 40 -2.18 -12.28 -0.33
C MET A 40 -3.30 -12.99 0.46
N ALA A 41 -2.94 -13.85 1.42
CA ALA A 41 -3.89 -14.53 2.30
C ALA A 41 -4.21 -13.74 3.58
N ASP A 42 -3.50 -12.63 3.84
CA ASP A 42 -3.72 -11.81 5.03
C ASP A 42 -5.13 -11.19 5.00
N VAL A 43 -5.87 -11.37 6.09
CA VAL A 43 -7.23 -10.80 6.25
C VAL A 43 -7.20 -9.66 7.25
N ILE A 44 -7.75 -8.51 6.86
CA ILE A 44 -7.81 -7.30 7.68
C ILE A 44 -9.28 -6.92 7.89
N SER A 45 -9.67 -6.64 9.14
CA SER A 45 -10.99 -6.08 9.42
C SER A 45 -11.06 -4.62 8.95
N SER A 46 -11.95 -4.35 7.98
CA SER A 46 -12.07 -3.03 7.36
C SER A 46 -12.49 -1.94 8.35
N GLU A 47 -13.34 -2.27 9.33
CA GLU A 47 -13.79 -1.34 10.37
C GLU A 47 -12.65 -0.85 11.27
N GLN A 48 -11.55 -1.61 11.34
CA GLN A 48 -10.37 -1.28 12.13
C GLN A 48 -9.35 -0.43 11.36
N ILE A 49 -9.56 -0.18 10.07
CA ILE A 49 -8.69 0.70 9.29
C ILE A 49 -8.94 2.15 9.74
N LYS A 50 -7.88 2.84 10.16
CA LYS A 50 -7.89 4.25 10.53
C LYS A 50 -7.73 5.15 9.32
N ASN A 51 -6.72 4.89 8.49
CA ASN A 51 -6.49 5.59 7.23
C ASN A 51 -5.58 4.75 6.29
N ILE A 52 -5.43 5.21 5.06
CA ILE A 52 -4.49 4.66 4.08
C ILE A 52 -3.67 5.81 3.50
N GLU A 53 -2.34 5.68 3.56
CA GLU A 53 -1.39 6.67 3.07
C GLU A 53 -0.57 6.09 1.94
N VAL A 54 -0.36 6.86 0.87
CA VAL A 54 0.47 6.44 -0.26
C VAL A 54 1.53 7.49 -0.52
N ASN A 55 2.79 7.07 -0.47
CA ASN A 55 3.94 7.92 -0.74
C ASN A 55 4.62 7.43 -2.01
N LEU A 56 4.49 8.20 -3.09
CA LEU A 56 5.22 7.96 -4.34
C LEU A 56 6.60 8.59 -4.26
N LYS A 57 7.60 7.93 -4.85
CA LYS A 57 8.95 8.44 -5.01
C LYS A 57 9.37 8.35 -6.48
#